data_AF-A0A7X8LIR5-F1
#
_entry.id   AF-A0A7X8LIR5-F1
#
_cell.length_a   1.000
_cell.length_b   1.000
_cell.length_c   1.000
_cell.angle_alpha   90.00
_cell.angle_beta   90.00
_cell.angle_gamma   90.00
#
_symmetry.space_group_name_H-M   'P 1'
#
loop_
_entity.id
_entity.type
_entity.pdbx_description
1 polymer ?
#
loop_
_entity_poly.entity_id
_entity_poly.type
_entity_poly.pdbx_seq_one_letter_code
_entity_poly.pdbx_strand_id
1 'polypeptide(L)'
;AGDKKANIGLKGKAVTVSPADMEITCTCSDCAKLWDAGAGQYGTASRIMANFVNKLALEMKKRWPDLTIVYLPYLNYTTAPKGYKFPGNVEVQLCGMPGLAAYKEPAINSAEQANIDAWVAATGRKIQNWHYSCWPEDRTKAPYHYYHTVRDHYLHNRNKTVGTFINGVTDHWPRQHFSLYCWLKVLWNPKFDVDAAVDEFARRMYGPAAAPMLSLVKEAAHGWEDSRWPKGKLTSQAIYAESFPRERVEKMRQLLLDARKLAAGNEEITARIDYFEQPFAAFYTEADAVIDGVGVRTLTAQKVGAAPKIDGKLDDESWQRATAVRLVKNGIDEAKALYPTDVRALWTTEAVYFGFQMAEPTPDKLTRDIEGRDASLAWWNDNVEMLLDVSGDGTGETLHFIINPNGAVYDARGGDTSWNVEGMEVAALIDKDSWSLEIGIPYKSLPDLAVPGTGVEWSAQLTRHRVADSGLKEGKTEGSVREYQLMNGRFGGFSSNRANFAPIRFQE
;
A
#
# COMPACT_ATOMS: atom_id res chain seq x y z
N ALA A 1 17.77 -32.34 9.69
CA ALA A 1 17.51 -31.13 10.51
C ALA A 1 17.32 -31.58 11.95
N GLY A 2 18.31 -31.34 12.81
CA GLY A 2 18.33 -31.87 14.17
C GLY A 2 17.33 -31.20 15.10
N ASP A 3 16.72 -32.01 15.97
CA ASP A 3 16.35 -31.84 17.39
C ASP A 3 16.00 -30.46 17.98
N LYS A 4 15.70 -29.44 17.19
CA LYS A 4 15.00 -28.26 17.69
C LYS A 4 13.59 -28.70 18.02
N LYS A 5 13.33 -28.94 19.32
CA LYS A 5 11.96 -28.99 19.86
C LYS A 5 11.19 -27.84 19.23
N ALA A 6 10.13 -28.15 18.47
CA ALA A 6 9.24 -27.13 17.96
C ALA A 6 8.88 -26.23 19.14
N ASN A 7 9.18 -24.94 19.04
CA ASN A 7 8.82 -23.98 20.07
C ASN A 7 7.30 -23.82 19.98
N ILE A 8 6.58 -24.73 20.64
CA ILE A 8 5.12 -24.63 20.76
C ILE A 8 4.90 -23.26 21.40
N GLY A 9 4.10 -22.40 20.78
CA GLY A 9 3.83 -21.02 21.20
C GLY A 9 3.09 -20.91 22.54
N LEU A 10 3.54 -21.66 23.54
CA LEU A 10 3.08 -21.68 24.91
C LEU A 10 3.74 -20.53 25.66
N LYS A 11 2.93 -19.54 26.05
CA LYS A 11 3.35 -18.43 26.91
C LYS A 11 2.43 -18.37 28.12
N GLY A 12 2.92 -18.87 29.25
CA GLY A 12 2.10 -19.03 30.46
C GLY A 12 0.93 -19.99 30.21
N LYS A 13 -0.31 -19.51 30.41
CA LYS A 13 -1.54 -20.28 30.16
C LYS A 13 -2.13 -20.06 28.75
N ALA A 14 -1.36 -19.50 27.82
CA ALA A 14 -1.80 -19.22 26.46
C ALA A 14 -1.04 -20.08 25.44
N VAL A 15 -1.76 -20.61 24.45
CA VAL A 15 -1.21 -21.19 23.22
C VAL A 15 -1.51 -20.23 22.08
N THR A 16 -0.48 -19.67 21.45
CA THR A 16 -0.65 -18.77 20.29
C THR A 16 -0.73 -19.59 19.01
N VAL A 17 -1.75 -19.29 18.18
CA VAL A 17 -1.98 -19.99 16.92
C VAL A 17 -2.31 -18.97 15.85
N SER A 18 -1.34 -18.73 14.96
CA SER A 18 -1.55 -18.02 13.71
C SER A 18 -0.55 -18.53 12.67
N PRO A 19 -0.88 -18.43 11.37
CA PRO A 19 0.07 -18.63 10.29
C PRO A 19 1.25 -17.66 10.40
N ALA A 20 2.26 -17.85 9.54
CA ALA A 20 3.23 -16.79 9.29
C ALA A 20 2.52 -15.54 8.73
N ASP A 21 3.26 -14.44 8.65
CA ASP A 21 2.81 -13.13 8.16
C ASP A 21 2.51 -13.16 6.64
N MET A 22 1.51 -13.95 6.23
CA MET A 22 1.17 -14.28 4.85
C MET A 22 -0.29 -14.72 4.71
N GLU A 23 -0.81 -14.62 3.49
CA GLU A 23 -2.12 -15.15 3.13
C GLU A 23 -2.13 -16.68 3.16
N ILE A 24 -3.30 -17.25 3.44
CA ILE A 24 -3.51 -18.68 3.25
C ILE A 24 -3.79 -18.94 1.77
N THR A 25 -2.92 -19.74 1.14
CA THR A 25 -3.00 -20.13 -0.28
C THR A 25 -3.10 -21.65 -0.46
N CYS A 26 -3.40 -22.40 0.61
CA CYS A 26 -3.46 -23.86 0.56
C CYS A 26 -4.63 -24.35 -0.32
N THR A 27 -4.31 -25.14 -1.34
CA THR A 27 -5.26 -25.67 -2.33
C THR A 27 -5.63 -27.13 -2.12
N CYS A 28 -5.28 -27.73 -0.97
CA CYS A 28 -5.61 -29.13 -0.71
C CYS A 28 -7.13 -29.35 -0.66
N SER A 29 -7.59 -30.59 -0.88
CA SER A 29 -9.02 -30.91 -0.97
C SER A 29 -9.83 -30.56 0.28
N ASP A 30 -9.20 -30.48 1.45
CA ASP A 30 -9.87 -30.07 2.69
C ASP A 30 -9.97 -28.55 2.85
N CYS A 31 -8.92 -27.81 2.48
CA CYS A 31 -8.94 -26.35 2.47
C CYS A 31 -9.89 -25.82 1.39
N ALA A 32 -9.92 -26.45 0.22
CA ALA A 32 -10.80 -26.09 -0.89
C ALA A 32 -12.30 -26.12 -0.50
N LYS A 33 -12.71 -27.05 0.38
CA LYS A 33 -14.10 -27.13 0.89
C LYS A 33 -14.48 -25.98 1.84
N LEU A 34 -13.48 -25.35 2.44
CA LEU A 34 -13.65 -24.27 3.42
C LEU A 34 -13.36 -22.89 2.82
N TRP A 35 -12.72 -22.82 1.65
CA TRP A 35 -12.51 -21.58 0.93
C TRP A 35 -13.84 -20.90 0.59
N ASP A 36 -13.91 -19.58 0.77
CA ASP A 36 -15.10 -18.78 0.50
C ASP A 36 -14.77 -17.61 -0.43
N ALA A 37 -14.85 -17.84 -1.73
CA ALA A 37 -14.54 -16.81 -2.74
C ALA A 37 -15.45 -15.56 -2.61
N GLY A 38 -16.63 -15.68 -1.98
CA GLY A 38 -17.56 -14.57 -1.79
C GLY A 38 -17.34 -13.76 -0.51
N ALA A 39 -16.38 -14.13 0.35
CA ALA A 39 -16.17 -13.49 1.65
C ALA A 39 -15.32 -12.20 1.60
N GLY A 40 -14.93 -11.76 0.39
CA GLY A 40 -14.10 -10.58 0.15
C GLY A 40 -12.63 -10.80 0.55
N GLN A 41 -11.79 -9.80 0.28
CA GLN A 41 -10.32 -9.90 0.41
C GLN A 41 -9.83 -10.38 1.79
N TYR A 42 -10.60 -10.12 2.85
CA TYR A 42 -10.23 -10.46 4.23
C TYR A 42 -10.89 -11.74 4.77
N GLY A 43 -11.73 -12.40 3.97
CA GLY A 43 -12.57 -13.51 4.44
C GLY A 43 -12.38 -14.84 3.72
N THR A 44 -11.67 -14.88 2.58
CA THR A 44 -11.63 -16.06 1.71
C THR A 44 -11.11 -17.33 2.40
N ALA A 45 -10.20 -17.18 3.36
CA ALA A 45 -9.63 -18.28 4.14
C ALA A 45 -10.11 -18.33 5.60
N SER A 46 -11.03 -17.46 6.04
CA SER A 46 -11.46 -17.38 7.44
C SER A 46 -11.99 -18.69 7.99
N ARG A 47 -12.78 -19.43 7.18
CA ARG A 47 -13.34 -20.73 7.60
C ARG A 47 -12.26 -21.81 7.74
N ILE A 48 -11.16 -21.73 6.99
CA ILE A 48 -10.02 -22.66 7.13
C ILE A 48 -9.42 -22.51 8.53
N MET A 49 -9.05 -21.27 8.88
CA MET A 49 -8.42 -20.98 10.17
C MET A 49 -9.37 -21.19 11.35
N ALA A 50 -10.63 -20.75 11.25
CA ALA A 50 -11.60 -20.99 12.32
C ALA A 50 -11.91 -22.47 12.53
N ASN A 51 -11.95 -23.29 11.47
CA ASN A 51 -12.11 -24.73 11.61
C ASN A 51 -10.93 -25.36 12.37
N PHE A 52 -9.71 -24.97 12.05
CA PHE A 52 -8.52 -25.42 12.77
C PHE A 52 -8.56 -25.01 14.24
N VAL A 53 -8.77 -23.71 14.51
CA VAL A 53 -8.82 -23.15 15.86
C VAL A 53 -9.94 -23.79 16.68
N ASN A 54 -11.12 -24.03 16.09
CA ASN A 54 -12.24 -24.66 16.80
C ASN A 54 -11.94 -26.11 17.19
N LYS A 55 -11.36 -26.90 16.28
CA LYS A 55 -10.94 -28.28 16.59
C LYS A 55 -9.89 -28.31 17.70
N LEU A 56 -8.90 -27.43 17.61
CA LEU A 56 -7.88 -27.30 18.64
C LEU A 56 -8.49 -26.88 19.99
N ALA A 57 -9.40 -25.90 20.00
CA ALA A 57 -10.07 -25.42 21.20
C ALA A 57 -10.84 -26.53 21.93
N LEU A 58 -11.57 -27.35 21.16
CA LEU A 58 -12.32 -28.50 21.69
C LEU A 58 -11.40 -29.57 22.28
N GLU A 59 -10.30 -29.91 21.62
CA GLU A 59 -9.34 -30.89 22.14
C GLU A 59 -8.56 -30.36 23.36
N MET A 60 -8.16 -29.08 23.32
CA MET A 60 -7.49 -28.43 24.44
C MET A 60 -8.39 -28.41 25.68
N LYS A 61 -9.69 -28.14 25.54
CA LYS A 61 -10.61 -28.21 26.68
C LYS A 61 -10.65 -29.58 27.36
N LYS A 62 -10.49 -30.67 26.61
CA LYS A 62 -10.50 -32.04 27.15
C LYS A 62 -9.23 -32.35 27.95
N ARG A 63 -8.07 -31.86 27.48
CA ARG A 63 -6.74 -32.27 28.00
C ARG A 63 -6.09 -31.22 28.91
N TRP A 64 -6.32 -29.95 28.62
CA TRP A 64 -5.71 -28.79 29.25
C TRP A 64 -6.74 -27.66 29.43
N PRO A 65 -7.76 -27.86 30.29
CA PRO A 65 -8.89 -26.93 30.43
C PRO A 65 -8.48 -25.52 30.89
N ASP A 66 -7.33 -25.39 31.53
CA ASP A 66 -6.80 -24.10 32.01
C ASP A 66 -6.08 -23.28 30.92
N LEU A 67 -5.86 -23.86 29.72
CA LEU A 67 -5.20 -23.17 28.62
C LEU A 67 -6.20 -22.42 27.72
N THR A 68 -5.80 -21.22 27.32
CA THR A 68 -6.50 -20.39 26.34
C THR A 68 -5.75 -20.40 25.01
N ILE A 69 -6.46 -20.40 23.89
CA ILE A 69 -5.87 -20.16 22.58
C ILE A 69 -5.92 -18.66 22.31
N VAL A 70 -4.79 -18.07 21.92
CA VAL A 70 -4.74 -16.73 21.36
C VAL A 70 -4.61 -16.87 19.84
N TYR A 71 -5.64 -16.42 19.14
CA TYR A 71 -5.72 -16.47 17.68
C TYR A 71 -5.68 -15.05 17.12
N LEU A 72 -4.74 -14.79 16.21
CA LEU A 72 -4.61 -13.53 15.51
C LEU A 72 -5.08 -13.74 14.05
N PRO A 73 -6.33 -13.37 13.71
CA PRO A 73 -6.84 -13.39 12.34
C PRO A 73 -6.28 -12.21 11.54
N TYR A 74 -5.66 -12.48 10.39
CA TYR A 74 -4.88 -11.53 9.59
C TYR A 74 -5.05 -11.80 8.09
N LEU A 75 -4.85 -10.77 7.25
CA LEU A 75 -5.03 -10.84 5.79
C LEU A 75 -6.36 -11.51 5.39
N ASN A 76 -6.31 -12.52 4.52
CA ASN A 76 -7.46 -13.19 3.93
C ASN A 76 -8.25 -14.12 4.88
N TYR A 77 -7.89 -14.14 6.17
CA TYR A 77 -8.61 -14.84 7.24
C TYR A 77 -8.96 -13.92 8.43
N THR A 78 -9.03 -12.60 8.21
CA THR A 78 -9.36 -11.59 9.23
C THR A 78 -10.85 -11.57 9.59
N THR A 79 -11.74 -11.69 8.59
CA THR A 79 -13.19 -11.56 8.77
C THR A 79 -13.73 -12.74 9.58
N ALA A 80 -14.56 -12.49 10.60
CA ALA A 80 -15.20 -13.54 11.37
C ALA A 80 -16.05 -14.46 10.47
N PRO A 81 -15.77 -15.77 10.42
CA PRO A 81 -16.54 -16.67 9.57
C PRO A 81 -17.90 -16.99 10.19
N LYS A 82 -18.93 -17.04 9.34
CA LYS A 82 -20.28 -17.44 9.75
C LYS A 82 -20.30 -18.90 10.22
N GLY A 83 -21.17 -19.21 11.19
CA GLY A 83 -21.43 -20.57 11.64
C GLY A 83 -20.43 -21.14 12.67
N TYR A 84 -19.50 -20.33 13.17
CA TYR A 84 -18.56 -20.75 14.22
C TYR A 84 -18.96 -20.18 15.58
N LYS A 85 -18.92 -21.05 16.60
CA LYS A 85 -19.01 -20.68 18.01
C LYS A 85 -17.97 -21.48 18.79
N PHE A 86 -16.94 -20.79 19.27
CA PHE A 86 -15.84 -21.42 19.99
C PHE A 86 -16.28 -21.81 21.40
N PRO A 87 -15.63 -22.81 22.02
CA PRO A 87 -16.05 -23.31 23.32
C PRO A 87 -15.64 -22.39 24.49
N GLY A 88 -15.31 -21.11 24.26
CA GLY A 88 -15.03 -20.11 25.30
C GLY A 88 -13.59 -20.04 25.81
N ASN A 89 -12.66 -20.83 25.25
CA ASN A 89 -11.21 -20.78 25.52
C ASN A 89 -10.41 -20.24 24.31
N VAL A 90 -11.03 -19.39 23.49
CA VAL A 90 -10.38 -18.73 22.35
C VAL A 90 -10.49 -17.23 22.53
N GLU A 91 -9.35 -16.56 22.59
CA GLU A 91 -9.22 -15.11 22.54
C GLU A 91 -8.72 -14.68 21.16
N VAL A 92 -9.29 -13.59 20.65
CA VAL A 92 -8.95 -13.08 19.32
C VAL A 92 -8.18 -11.76 19.45
N GLN A 93 -7.04 -11.69 18.76
CA GLN A 93 -6.27 -10.46 18.52
C GLN A 93 -6.62 -9.94 17.12
N LEU A 94 -7.68 -9.16 17.01
CA LEU A 94 -8.26 -8.77 15.73
C LEU A 94 -7.41 -7.69 15.05
N CYS A 95 -6.82 -8.02 13.90
CA CYS A 95 -6.12 -7.08 13.04
C CYS A 95 -7.11 -6.10 12.37
N GLY A 96 -6.99 -4.82 12.71
CA GLY A 96 -7.70 -3.74 12.04
C GLY A 96 -7.06 -3.42 10.69
N MET A 97 -7.27 -4.29 9.70
CA MET A 97 -6.56 -4.27 8.40
C MET A 97 -6.59 -2.91 7.65
N PRO A 98 -7.65 -2.09 7.72
CA PRO A 98 -7.62 -0.77 7.08
C PRO A 98 -6.65 0.25 7.74
N GLY A 99 -6.29 0.03 9.01
CA GLY A 99 -5.61 0.99 9.87
C GLY A 99 -6.59 1.93 10.57
N LEU A 100 -6.37 2.23 11.86
CA LEU A 100 -7.30 3.01 12.69
C LEU A 100 -7.53 4.43 12.16
N ALA A 101 -6.53 5.03 11.53
CA ALA A 101 -6.65 6.34 10.88
C ALA A 101 -7.72 6.37 9.76
N ALA A 102 -8.02 5.23 9.13
CA ALA A 102 -9.03 5.13 8.09
C ALA A 102 -10.46 4.97 8.64
N TYR A 103 -10.63 4.77 9.95
CA TYR A 103 -11.97 4.57 10.55
C TYR A 103 -12.81 5.85 10.61
N LYS A 104 -12.26 6.98 10.16
CA LYS A 104 -13.02 8.20 9.85
C LYS A 104 -13.98 8.01 8.68
N GLU A 105 -13.72 7.04 7.78
CA GLU A 105 -14.63 6.69 6.70
C GLU A 105 -15.78 5.81 7.22
N PRO A 106 -17.06 6.23 7.10
CA PRO A 106 -18.19 5.52 7.70
C PRO A 106 -18.34 4.06 7.24
N ALA A 107 -18.06 3.78 5.97
CA ALA A 107 -18.13 2.42 5.42
C ALA A 107 -17.05 1.52 6.03
N ILE A 108 -15.82 2.01 6.17
CA ILE A 108 -14.70 1.28 6.80
C ILE A 108 -15.02 1.04 8.28
N ASN A 109 -15.48 2.08 8.98
CA ASN A 109 -15.85 1.98 10.40
C ASN A 109 -16.95 0.94 10.61
N SER A 110 -18.02 1.00 9.83
CA SER A 110 -19.17 0.10 9.94
C SER A 110 -18.77 -1.36 9.67
N ALA A 111 -17.94 -1.59 8.65
CA ALA A 111 -17.41 -2.92 8.35
C ALA A 111 -16.54 -3.46 9.50
N GLU A 112 -15.68 -2.62 10.08
CA GLU A 112 -14.87 -2.99 11.24
C GLU A 112 -15.75 -3.30 12.46
N GLN A 113 -16.74 -2.46 12.78
CA GLN A 113 -17.63 -2.71 13.92
C GLN A 113 -18.40 -4.02 13.77
N ALA A 114 -18.90 -4.31 12.55
CA ALA A 114 -19.57 -5.58 12.26
C ALA A 114 -18.62 -6.79 12.46
N ASN A 115 -17.34 -6.65 12.09
CA ASN A 115 -16.36 -7.71 12.28
C ASN A 115 -16.01 -7.91 13.77
N ILE A 116 -15.85 -6.82 14.53
CA ILE A 116 -15.66 -6.86 15.99
C ILE A 116 -16.83 -7.60 16.64
N ASP A 117 -18.06 -7.22 16.31
CA ASP A 117 -19.27 -7.83 16.88
C ASP A 117 -19.38 -9.32 16.53
N ALA A 118 -19.03 -9.69 15.30
CA ALA A 118 -19.02 -11.08 14.88
C ALA A 118 -17.96 -11.92 15.63
N TRP A 119 -16.76 -11.38 15.88
CA TRP A 119 -15.74 -12.07 16.68
C TRP A 119 -16.11 -12.17 18.15
N VAL A 120 -16.70 -11.12 18.74
CA VAL A 120 -17.23 -11.15 20.11
C VAL A 120 -18.31 -12.24 20.22
N ALA A 121 -19.22 -12.32 19.26
CA ALA A 121 -20.28 -13.34 19.23
C ALA A 121 -19.72 -14.77 19.04
N ALA A 122 -18.72 -14.94 18.15
CA ALA A 122 -18.12 -16.24 17.87
C ALA A 122 -17.33 -16.78 19.08
N THR A 123 -16.63 -15.91 19.80
CA THR A 123 -15.78 -16.31 20.94
C THR A 123 -16.52 -16.30 22.28
N GLY A 124 -17.56 -15.49 22.41
CA GLY A 124 -18.20 -15.17 23.69
C GLY A 124 -17.30 -14.34 24.62
N ARG A 125 -16.25 -13.71 24.10
CA ARG A 125 -15.26 -12.94 24.85
C ARG A 125 -15.07 -11.56 24.21
N LYS A 126 -14.51 -10.63 24.98
CA LYS A 126 -13.97 -9.39 24.43
C LYS A 126 -12.77 -9.72 23.54
N ILE A 127 -12.60 -8.96 22.46
CA ILE A 127 -11.40 -9.05 21.62
C ILE A 127 -10.25 -8.24 22.22
N GLN A 128 -9.04 -8.51 21.77
CA GLN A 128 -7.95 -7.54 21.82
C GLN A 128 -7.77 -7.00 20.40
N ASN A 129 -7.62 -5.69 20.23
CA ASN A 129 -7.32 -5.14 18.91
C ASN A 129 -5.82 -5.29 18.59
N TRP A 130 -5.53 -5.39 17.30
CA TRP A 130 -4.19 -5.21 16.75
C TRP A 130 -4.27 -4.06 15.75
N HIS A 131 -3.91 -2.87 16.22
CA HIS A 131 -4.02 -1.65 15.44
C HIS A 131 -2.69 -1.26 14.82
N TYR A 132 -2.73 -0.66 13.64
CA TYR A 132 -1.55 -0.21 12.90
C TYR A 132 -1.47 1.31 12.98
N SER A 133 -0.54 1.84 13.77
CA SER A 133 -0.21 3.27 13.77
C SER A 133 0.75 3.61 12.62
N CYS A 134 1.46 2.63 12.08
CA CYS A 134 2.29 2.79 10.87
C CYS A 134 1.48 2.95 9.57
N TRP A 135 0.16 2.78 9.61
CA TRP A 135 -0.69 2.95 8.44
C TRP A 135 -1.53 4.24 8.55
N PRO A 136 -1.64 5.02 7.46
CA PRO A 136 -1.19 4.74 6.09
C PRO A 136 0.16 5.38 5.70
N GLU A 137 1.16 5.42 6.59
CA GLU A 137 2.45 6.10 6.35
C GLU A 137 3.17 5.63 5.08
N ASP A 138 3.03 4.34 4.79
CA ASP A 138 3.57 3.66 3.62
C ASP A 138 2.89 4.07 2.30
N ARG A 139 1.73 4.74 2.38
CA ARG A 139 0.88 5.11 1.24
C ARG A 139 0.76 6.62 1.01
N THR A 140 1.20 7.46 1.95
CA THR A 140 1.17 8.92 1.79
C THR A 140 2.22 9.62 2.65
N LYS A 141 2.69 10.79 2.20
CA LYS A 141 3.50 11.71 2.99
C LYS A 141 2.66 12.76 3.75
N ALA A 142 1.36 12.87 3.47
CA ALA A 142 0.47 13.77 4.19
C ALA A 142 0.52 13.56 5.71
N PRO A 143 0.45 14.64 6.51
CA PRO A 143 0.30 14.50 7.95
C PRO A 143 -1.09 13.97 8.24
N TYR A 144 -1.19 13.06 9.22
CA TYR A 144 -2.47 12.50 9.62
C TYR A 144 -2.54 12.44 11.15
N HIS A 145 -3.33 13.35 11.72
CA HIS A 145 -3.72 13.29 13.11
C HIS A 145 -5.17 12.84 13.20
N TYR A 146 -5.45 11.90 14.10
CA TYR A 146 -6.75 11.22 14.16
C TYR A 146 -7.16 10.90 15.60
N TYR A 147 -6.90 11.83 16.52
CA TYR A 147 -7.13 11.62 17.96
C TYR A 147 -8.62 11.55 18.33
N HIS A 148 -9.53 12.14 17.55
CA HIS A 148 -10.96 11.96 17.74
C HIS A 148 -11.40 10.56 17.30
N THR A 149 -10.93 10.10 16.15
CA THR A 149 -11.19 8.77 15.61
C THR A 149 -10.76 7.68 16.59
N VAL A 150 -9.58 7.85 17.22
CA VAL A 150 -9.10 6.98 18.29
C VAL A 150 -10.06 6.99 19.48
N ARG A 151 -10.38 8.17 20.02
CA ARG A 151 -11.30 8.32 21.16
C ARG A 151 -12.63 7.61 20.88
N ASP A 152 -13.24 7.89 19.74
CA ASP A 152 -14.56 7.41 19.37
C ASP A 152 -14.57 5.88 19.23
N HIS A 153 -13.51 5.29 18.65
CA HIS A 153 -13.35 3.84 18.56
C HIS A 153 -13.37 3.17 19.95
N TYR A 154 -12.55 3.64 20.90
CA TYR A 154 -12.48 3.02 22.24
C TYR A 154 -13.69 3.36 23.10
N LEU A 155 -14.32 4.51 22.90
CA LEU A 155 -15.57 4.86 23.57
C LEU A 155 -16.68 3.90 23.14
N HIS A 156 -16.83 3.68 21.83
CA HIS A 156 -17.81 2.75 21.26
C HIS A 156 -17.54 1.29 21.67
N ASN A 157 -16.27 0.89 21.70
CA ASN A 157 -15.87 -0.51 21.94
C ASN A 157 -15.50 -0.84 23.39
N ARG A 158 -15.73 0.06 24.36
CA ARG A 158 -15.33 -0.13 25.77
C ARG A 158 -15.77 -1.47 26.38
N ASN A 159 -16.93 -1.99 25.96
CA ASN A 159 -17.47 -3.26 26.45
C ASN A 159 -17.09 -4.47 25.56
N LYS A 160 -16.44 -4.23 24.42
CA LYS A 160 -16.10 -5.23 23.40
C LYS A 160 -14.59 -5.52 23.31
N THR A 161 -13.74 -4.58 23.74
CA THR A 161 -12.27 -4.75 23.72
C THR A 161 -11.65 -4.80 25.11
N VAL A 162 -10.54 -5.53 25.25
CA VAL A 162 -9.66 -5.52 26.45
C VAL A 162 -8.46 -4.59 26.29
N GLY A 163 -8.27 -3.98 25.12
CA GLY A 163 -7.13 -3.13 24.81
C GLY A 163 -6.58 -3.42 23.41
N THR A 164 -5.36 -2.97 23.14
CA THR A 164 -4.75 -3.11 21.82
C THR A 164 -3.26 -3.42 21.91
N PHE A 165 -2.76 -4.15 20.91
CA PHE A 165 -1.38 -3.99 20.45
C PHE A 165 -1.35 -2.81 19.47
N ILE A 166 -0.35 -1.92 19.57
CA ILE A 166 -0.16 -0.80 18.62
C ILE A 166 1.08 -1.12 17.80
N ASN A 167 0.87 -1.51 16.56
CA ASN A 167 1.92 -1.83 15.61
C ASN A 167 2.40 -0.56 14.90
N GLY A 168 3.64 -0.16 15.15
CA GLY A 168 4.30 0.96 14.52
C GLY A 168 5.62 0.55 13.87
N VAL A 169 6.24 1.47 13.12
CA VAL A 169 7.59 1.32 12.55
C VAL A 169 8.60 2.22 13.28
N THR A 170 9.88 2.19 12.93
CA THR A 170 10.85 3.16 13.48
C THR A 170 10.50 4.58 12.98
N ASP A 171 10.61 5.60 13.84
CA ASP A 171 10.48 7.03 13.50
C ASP A 171 9.11 7.60 13.07
N HIS A 172 7.99 6.95 13.39
CA HIS A 172 6.64 7.50 13.08
C HIS A 172 6.17 8.63 14.04
N TRP A 173 6.91 8.89 15.12
CA TRP A 173 6.55 9.85 16.17
C TRP A 173 6.42 11.31 15.69
N PRO A 174 7.35 11.87 14.88
CA PRO A 174 7.24 13.23 14.37
C PRO A 174 5.88 13.50 13.70
N ARG A 175 5.36 12.53 12.93
CA ARG A 175 4.11 12.69 12.17
C ARG A 175 2.84 12.51 13.01
N GLN A 176 2.92 11.82 14.16
CA GLN A 176 1.71 11.34 14.87
C GLN A 176 1.71 11.52 16.39
N HIS A 177 2.73 12.13 16.98
CA HIS A 177 2.89 12.13 18.44
C HIS A 177 1.68 12.68 19.21
N PHE A 178 0.94 13.66 18.69
CA PHE A 178 -0.32 14.12 19.29
C PHE A 178 -1.38 13.02 19.36
N SER A 179 -1.57 12.29 18.26
CA SER A 179 -2.52 11.17 18.19
C SER A 179 -2.10 10.02 19.08
N LEU A 180 -0.81 9.68 19.11
CA LEU A 180 -0.29 8.62 19.98
C LEU A 180 -0.41 8.97 21.46
N TYR A 181 -0.10 10.22 21.83
CA TYR A 181 -0.28 10.70 23.19
C TYR A 181 -1.75 10.56 23.62
N CYS A 182 -2.68 11.06 22.81
CA CYS A 182 -4.12 10.93 23.07
C CYS A 182 -4.56 9.47 23.12
N TRP A 183 -4.05 8.62 22.23
CA TRP A 183 -4.36 7.20 22.19
C TRP A 183 -4.00 6.51 23.50
N LEU A 184 -2.78 6.73 24.02
CA LEU A 184 -2.35 6.15 25.28
C LEU A 184 -3.22 6.62 26.46
N LYS A 185 -3.71 7.88 26.44
CA LYS A 185 -4.64 8.39 27.47
C LYS A 185 -6.04 7.80 27.35
N VAL A 186 -6.55 7.65 26.13
CA VAL A 186 -7.85 7.05 25.82
C VAL A 186 -7.91 5.57 26.24
N LEU A 187 -6.81 4.83 26.13
CA LEU A 187 -6.73 3.45 26.63
C LEU A 187 -6.95 3.35 28.15
N TRP A 188 -6.55 4.38 28.90
CA TRP A 188 -6.85 4.48 30.33
C TRP A 188 -8.28 4.94 30.59
N ASN A 189 -8.75 5.96 29.86
CA ASN A 189 -10.10 6.50 29.97
C ASN A 189 -10.65 6.93 28.60
N PRO A 190 -11.61 6.19 28.00
CA PRO A 190 -12.17 6.55 26.71
C PRO A 190 -12.97 7.86 26.67
N LYS A 191 -13.29 8.43 27.84
CA LYS A 191 -13.91 9.76 27.96
C LYS A 191 -12.88 10.89 28.11
N PHE A 192 -11.61 10.60 27.92
CA PHE A 192 -10.54 11.60 28.00
C PHE A 192 -10.75 12.71 26.97
N ASP A 193 -10.59 13.95 27.41
CA ASP A 193 -10.74 15.14 26.57
C ASP A 193 -9.50 15.31 25.71
N VAL A 194 -9.58 14.83 24.46
CA VAL A 194 -8.48 14.86 23.50
C VAL A 194 -8.18 16.27 23.00
N ASP A 195 -9.18 17.15 22.92
CA ASP A 195 -8.99 18.54 22.48
C ASP A 195 -8.18 19.34 23.51
N ALA A 196 -8.57 19.23 24.79
CA ALA A 196 -7.83 19.85 25.88
C ALA A 196 -6.39 19.32 25.97
N ALA A 197 -6.22 18.01 25.71
CA ALA A 197 -4.91 17.39 25.70
C ALA A 197 -4.00 17.91 24.58
N VAL A 198 -4.54 18.08 23.36
CA VAL A 198 -3.80 18.62 22.22
C VAL A 198 -3.43 20.10 22.45
N ASP A 199 -4.35 20.90 22.98
CA ASP A 199 -4.08 22.30 23.36
C ASP A 199 -2.95 22.39 24.40
N GLU A 200 -3.06 21.64 25.50
CA GLU A 200 -2.04 21.63 26.55
C GLU A 200 -0.69 21.15 26.02
N PHE A 201 -0.69 20.10 25.19
CA PHE A 201 0.52 19.54 24.61
C PHE A 201 1.22 20.59 23.73
N ALA A 202 0.49 21.29 22.86
CA ALA A 202 1.06 22.36 22.02
C ALA A 202 1.62 23.51 22.87
N ARG A 203 0.88 23.95 23.90
CA ARG A 203 1.33 25.02 24.81
C ARG A 203 2.62 24.66 25.54
N ARG A 204 2.74 23.43 26.04
CA ARG A 204 3.92 22.95 26.77
C ARG A 204 5.12 22.73 25.86
N MET A 205 4.90 22.25 24.65
CA MET A 205 5.98 21.97 23.70
C MET A 205 6.54 23.25 23.05
N TYR A 206 5.67 24.18 22.66
CA TYR A 206 6.07 25.24 21.72
C TYR A 206 6.05 26.66 22.30
N GLY A 207 5.64 26.86 23.56
CA GLY A 207 5.77 28.16 24.24
C GLY A 207 5.19 29.33 23.44
N PRO A 208 5.96 30.40 23.12
CA PRO A 208 5.49 31.50 22.28
C PRO A 208 4.97 31.07 20.89
N ALA A 209 5.46 29.95 20.34
CA ALA A 209 5.00 29.40 19.06
C ALA A 209 3.77 28.46 19.20
N ALA A 210 3.17 28.33 20.39
CA ALA A 210 2.07 27.40 20.62
C ALA A 210 0.85 27.63 19.73
N ALA A 211 0.45 28.88 19.51
CA ALA A 211 -0.74 29.19 18.72
C ALA A 211 -0.65 28.72 17.24
N PRO A 212 0.40 29.06 16.47
CA PRO A 212 0.54 28.54 15.11
C PRO A 212 0.76 27.01 15.08
N MET A 213 1.49 26.44 16.04
CA MET A 213 1.71 24.99 16.09
C MET A 213 0.44 24.20 16.40
N LEU A 214 -0.38 24.68 17.33
CA LEU A 214 -1.70 24.11 17.60
C LEU A 214 -2.59 24.19 16.36
N SER A 215 -2.58 25.33 15.67
CA SER A 215 -3.34 25.51 14.43
C SER A 215 -2.86 24.54 13.35
N LEU A 216 -1.55 24.33 13.21
CA LEU A 216 -0.96 23.38 12.25
C LEU A 216 -1.41 21.94 12.53
N VAL A 217 -1.40 21.53 13.79
CA VAL A 217 -1.87 20.19 14.22
C VAL A 217 -3.36 20.03 13.96
N LYS A 218 -4.16 21.07 14.21
CA LYS A 218 -5.60 21.07 13.91
C LYS A 218 -5.87 21.02 12.41
N GLU A 219 -5.09 21.70 11.57
CA GLU A 219 -5.21 21.58 10.11
C GLU A 219 -4.92 20.17 9.63
N ALA A 220 -3.88 19.52 10.18
CA ALA A 220 -3.59 18.11 9.91
C ALA A 220 -4.69 17.16 10.40
N ALA A 221 -5.30 17.44 11.56
CA ALA A 221 -6.38 16.63 12.10
C ALA A 221 -7.68 16.79 11.30
N HIS A 222 -8.14 18.03 11.09
CA HIS A 222 -9.35 18.32 10.31
C HIS A 222 -9.23 17.83 8.87
N GLY A 223 -8.06 18.02 8.23
CA GLY A 223 -7.83 17.56 6.86
C GLY A 223 -7.94 16.04 6.75
N TRP A 224 -7.58 15.32 7.82
CA TRP A 224 -7.70 13.88 7.83
C TRP A 224 -9.11 13.39 8.23
N GLU A 225 -9.60 13.81 9.40
CA GLU A 225 -10.80 13.28 10.04
C GLU A 225 -12.11 13.75 9.39
N ASP A 226 -12.14 15.00 8.89
CA ASP A 226 -13.38 15.60 8.37
C ASP A 226 -13.59 15.28 6.88
N SER A 227 -12.50 15.06 6.14
CA SER A 227 -12.59 14.80 4.70
C SER A 227 -13.19 13.43 4.39
N ARG A 228 -13.82 13.30 3.22
CA ARG A 228 -14.38 12.04 2.72
C ARG A 228 -13.85 11.81 1.31
N TRP A 229 -13.18 10.67 1.13
CA TRP A 229 -12.56 10.39 -0.17
C TRP A 229 -13.57 9.81 -1.15
N PRO A 230 -13.44 10.10 -2.46
CA PRO A 230 -14.23 9.44 -3.50
C PRO A 230 -14.17 7.92 -3.35
N LYS A 231 -15.36 7.29 -3.35
CA LYS A 231 -15.53 5.84 -3.14
C LYS A 231 -14.93 5.30 -1.82
N GLY A 232 -14.59 6.17 -0.86
CA GLY A 232 -13.91 5.80 0.40
C GLY A 232 -12.49 5.27 0.22
N LYS A 233 -11.84 5.54 -0.93
CA LYS A 233 -10.52 5.00 -1.26
C LYS A 233 -9.42 6.02 -0.93
N LEU A 234 -8.36 5.54 -0.26
CA LEU A 234 -7.15 6.32 0.00
C LEU A 234 -6.27 6.34 -1.26
N THR A 235 -6.23 7.48 -1.94
CA THR A 235 -5.31 7.76 -3.05
C THR A 235 -4.61 9.09 -2.80
N SER A 236 -3.43 9.31 -3.38
CA SER A 236 -2.77 10.62 -3.30
C SER A 236 -3.67 11.72 -3.88
N GLN A 237 -4.32 11.47 -5.03
CA GLN A 237 -5.28 12.41 -5.63
C GLN A 237 -6.42 12.76 -4.67
N ALA A 238 -7.06 11.78 -4.04
CA ALA A 238 -8.14 12.01 -3.09
C ALA A 238 -7.65 12.76 -1.84
N ILE A 239 -6.45 12.44 -1.34
CA ILE A 239 -5.84 13.14 -0.21
C ILE A 239 -5.64 14.62 -0.56
N TYR A 240 -5.04 14.93 -1.72
CA TYR A 240 -4.73 16.32 -2.07
C TYR A 240 -5.90 17.09 -2.67
N ALA A 241 -6.97 16.42 -3.10
CA ALA A 241 -8.23 17.06 -3.48
C ALA A 241 -9.10 17.38 -2.26
N GLU A 242 -9.26 16.42 -1.34
CA GLU A 242 -10.26 16.50 -0.26
C GLU A 242 -9.65 16.80 1.11
N SER A 243 -8.52 16.18 1.44
CA SER A 243 -7.87 16.30 2.76
C SER A 243 -6.98 17.53 2.85
N PHE A 244 -6.16 17.75 1.83
CA PHE A 244 -5.15 18.79 1.78
C PHE A 244 -5.16 19.51 0.43
N PRO A 245 -6.26 20.21 0.08
CA PRO A 245 -6.27 21.08 -1.09
C PRO A 245 -5.19 22.16 -0.98
N ARG A 246 -4.77 22.73 -2.12
CA ARG A 246 -3.70 23.73 -2.23
C ARG A 246 -3.78 24.82 -1.16
N GLU A 247 -4.97 25.37 -0.93
CA GLU A 247 -5.19 26.40 0.09
C GLU A 247 -4.77 25.94 1.50
N ARG A 248 -5.14 24.73 1.90
CA ARG A 248 -4.77 24.15 3.20
C ARG A 248 -3.27 23.91 3.27
N VAL A 249 -2.66 23.40 2.20
CA VAL A 249 -1.21 23.17 2.12
C VAL A 249 -0.44 24.48 2.34
N GLU A 250 -0.82 25.56 1.65
CA GLU A 250 -0.18 26.87 1.83
C GLU A 250 -0.41 27.45 3.22
N LYS A 251 -1.62 27.29 3.78
CA LYS A 251 -1.91 27.68 5.16
C LYS A 251 -0.99 26.97 6.15
N MET A 252 -0.77 25.66 5.97
CA MET A 252 0.11 24.86 6.82
C MET A 252 1.58 25.29 6.69
N ARG A 253 2.05 25.61 5.47
CA ARG A 253 3.38 26.21 5.24
C ARG A 253 3.54 27.52 6.01
N GLN A 254 2.55 28.39 5.90
CA GLN A 254 2.58 29.70 6.55
C GLN A 254 2.59 29.58 8.08
N LEU A 255 1.77 28.70 8.65
CA LEU A 255 1.73 28.44 10.10
C LEU A 255 3.10 28.00 10.63
N LEU A 256 3.80 27.13 9.91
CA LEU A 256 5.13 26.67 10.29
C LEU A 256 6.18 27.80 10.22
N LEU A 257 6.12 28.65 9.18
CA LEU A 257 6.97 29.84 9.09
C LEU A 257 6.73 30.81 10.27
N ASP A 258 5.48 31.02 10.65
CA ASP A 258 5.14 31.91 11.76
C ASP A 258 5.55 31.32 13.11
N ALA A 259 5.41 30.00 13.29
CA ALA A 259 5.95 29.29 14.45
C ALA A 259 7.47 29.48 14.58
N ARG A 260 8.22 29.39 13.47
CA ARG A 260 9.68 29.62 13.48
C ARG A 260 10.05 31.05 13.84
N LYS A 261 9.31 32.05 13.34
CA LYS A 261 9.53 33.46 13.73
C LYS A 261 9.34 33.66 15.23
N LEU A 262 8.30 33.06 15.81
CA LEU A 262 8.01 33.16 17.24
C LEU A 262 8.98 32.38 18.12
N ALA A 263 9.59 31.32 17.60
CA ALA A 263 10.62 30.54 18.28
C ALA A 263 12.03 31.18 18.21
N ALA A 264 12.21 32.23 17.39
CA ALA A 264 13.51 32.85 17.17
C ALA A 264 14.18 33.27 18.49
N GLY A 265 15.42 32.84 18.69
CA GLY A 265 16.18 33.08 19.92
C GLY A 265 15.89 32.10 21.07
N ASN A 266 15.04 31.09 20.88
CA ASN A 266 14.83 29.99 21.82
C ASN A 266 15.25 28.65 21.19
N GLU A 267 16.44 28.16 21.56
CA GLU A 267 17.02 26.93 20.99
C GLU A 267 16.17 25.68 21.28
N GLU A 268 15.60 25.56 22.48
CA GLU A 268 14.80 24.40 22.87
C GLU A 268 13.49 24.31 22.05
N ILE A 269 12.79 25.43 21.89
CA ILE A 269 11.56 25.48 21.10
C ILE A 269 11.87 25.26 19.61
N THR A 270 12.96 25.85 19.11
CA THR A 270 13.41 25.65 17.74
C THR A 270 13.68 24.17 17.46
N ALA A 271 14.41 23.47 18.34
CA ALA A 271 14.69 22.05 18.20
C ALA A 271 13.41 21.18 18.21
N ARG A 272 12.38 21.57 18.99
CA ARG A 272 11.08 20.88 18.98
C ARG A 272 10.32 21.10 17.67
N ILE A 273 10.38 22.31 17.11
CA ILE A 273 9.80 22.60 15.79
C ILE A 273 10.54 21.83 14.71
N ASP A 274 11.88 21.80 14.74
CA ASP A 274 12.70 21.03 13.79
C ASP A 274 12.31 19.54 13.78
N TYR A 275 12.14 18.97 14.98
CA TYR A 275 11.68 17.59 15.13
C TYR A 275 10.29 17.37 14.52
N PHE A 276 9.34 18.29 14.73
CA PHE A 276 7.99 18.15 14.17
C PHE A 276 7.92 18.43 12.67
N GLU A 277 8.75 19.32 12.15
CA GLU A 277 8.74 19.76 10.76
C GLU A 277 9.26 18.70 9.78
N GLN A 278 10.15 17.81 10.23
CA GLN A 278 10.76 16.79 9.38
C GLN A 278 9.79 16.09 8.40
N PRO A 279 8.61 15.57 8.83
CA PRO A 279 7.64 14.96 7.92
C PRO A 279 6.97 15.95 6.95
N PHE A 280 6.90 17.24 7.26
CA PHE A 280 6.22 18.24 6.44
C PHE A 280 6.98 18.57 5.16
N ALA A 281 8.31 18.49 5.14
CA ALA A 281 9.08 18.68 3.90
C ALA A 281 8.69 17.66 2.82
N ALA A 282 8.55 16.38 3.21
CA ALA A 282 8.10 15.32 2.33
C ALA A 282 6.62 15.50 1.93
N PHE A 283 5.77 15.95 2.85
CA PHE A 283 4.37 16.29 2.56
C PHE A 283 4.24 17.39 1.51
N TYR A 284 4.96 18.49 1.66
CA TYR A 284 4.93 19.62 0.73
C TYR A 284 5.45 19.24 -0.65
N THR A 285 6.51 18.44 -0.67
CA THR A 285 7.05 17.83 -1.88
C THR A 285 6.02 16.94 -2.59
N GLU A 286 5.32 16.09 -1.85
CA GLU A 286 4.25 15.24 -2.39
C GLU A 286 3.05 16.08 -2.86
N ALA A 287 2.69 17.14 -2.13
CA ALA A 287 1.61 18.06 -2.51
C ALA A 287 1.89 18.77 -3.83
N ASP A 288 3.10 19.33 -4.00
CA ASP A 288 3.49 20.02 -5.24
C ASP A 288 3.57 19.05 -6.42
N ALA A 289 4.01 17.81 -6.18
CA ALA A 289 4.01 16.78 -7.21
C ALA A 289 2.59 16.38 -7.65
N VAL A 290 1.68 16.16 -6.70
CA VAL A 290 0.33 15.65 -7.01
C VAL A 290 -0.62 16.75 -7.49
N ILE A 291 -0.56 17.95 -6.90
CA ILE A 291 -1.47 19.06 -7.24
C ILE A 291 -0.99 19.79 -8.50
N ASP A 292 0.32 20.07 -8.58
CA ASP A 292 0.86 20.95 -9.63
C ASP A 292 1.66 20.16 -10.71
N GLY A 293 1.87 18.86 -10.53
CA GLY A 293 2.71 18.04 -11.42
C GLY A 293 4.21 18.32 -11.28
N VAL A 294 4.65 18.99 -10.22
CA VAL A 294 6.06 19.41 -10.06
C VAL A 294 6.97 18.20 -9.85
N GLY A 295 7.95 18.03 -10.74
CA GLY A 295 8.92 16.94 -10.67
C GLY A 295 8.36 15.57 -11.09
N VAL A 296 7.16 15.53 -11.67
CA VAL A 296 6.55 14.30 -12.18
C VAL A 296 6.93 14.11 -13.65
N ARG A 297 7.56 12.98 -13.98
CA ARG A 297 7.81 12.59 -15.38
C ARG A 297 6.50 12.24 -16.07
N THR A 298 6.35 12.69 -17.30
CA THR A 298 5.22 12.37 -18.18
C THR A 298 5.64 11.35 -19.22
N LEU A 299 4.79 10.37 -19.51
CA LEU A 299 4.94 9.50 -20.68
C LEU A 299 4.04 10.01 -21.80
N THR A 300 4.62 10.39 -22.93
CA THR A 300 3.83 10.76 -24.11
C THR A 300 3.58 9.52 -24.95
N ALA A 301 2.31 9.16 -25.14
CA ALA A 301 1.90 8.15 -26.09
C ALA A 301 1.63 8.83 -27.44
N GLN A 302 2.47 8.59 -28.44
CA GLN A 302 2.32 9.18 -29.77
C GLN A 302 1.33 8.36 -30.62
N LYS A 303 0.40 9.03 -31.29
CA LYS A 303 -0.52 8.39 -32.23
C LYS A 303 0.25 7.92 -33.45
N VAL A 304 -0.03 6.70 -33.88
CA VAL A 304 0.55 6.11 -35.09
C VAL A 304 -0.54 5.54 -35.99
N GLY A 305 -0.36 5.69 -37.30
CA GLY A 305 -1.29 5.13 -38.29
C GLY A 305 -1.11 3.63 -38.52
N ALA A 306 0.10 3.10 -38.28
CA ALA A 306 0.39 1.67 -38.33
C ALA A 306 0.82 1.21 -36.94
N ALA A 307 0.16 0.16 -36.44
CA ALA A 307 0.52 -0.48 -35.19
C ALA A 307 1.94 -1.07 -35.28
N PRO A 308 2.75 -1.00 -34.21
CA PRO A 308 3.99 -1.77 -34.14
C PRO A 308 3.70 -3.26 -34.18
N LYS A 309 4.65 -4.05 -34.69
CA LYS A 309 4.57 -5.49 -34.65
C LYS A 309 5.12 -5.96 -33.31
N ILE A 310 4.33 -6.69 -32.53
CA ILE A 310 4.74 -7.18 -31.21
C ILE A 310 5.62 -8.43 -31.38
N ASP A 311 6.93 -8.23 -31.55
CA ASP A 311 7.93 -9.30 -31.70
C ASP A 311 9.17 -9.15 -30.80
N GLY A 312 9.17 -8.13 -29.93
CA GLY A 312 10.14 -7.85 -28.89
C GLY A 312 11.32 -7.00 -29.35
N LYS A 313 11.40 -6.58 -30.63
CA LYS A 313 12.62 -5.93 -31.16
C LYS A 313 12.66 -4.41 -31.04
N LEU A 314 11.51 -3.73 -30.93
CA LEU A 314 11.42 -2.27 -30.91
C LEU A 314 12.02 -1.59 -32.15
N ASP A 315 12.09 -2.28 -33.29
CA ASP A 315 12.74 -1.80 -34.53
C ASP A 315 11.78 -1.21 -35.56
N ASP A 316 10.46 -1.29 -35.34
CA ASP A 316 9.45 -0.64 -36.19
C ASP A 316 9.62 0.89 -36.25
N GLU A 317 9.29 1.48 -37.41
CA GLU A 317 9.30 2.94 -37.61
C GLU A 317 8.38 3.70 -36.63
N SER A 318 7.32 3.04 -36.16
CA SER A 318 6.41 3.61 -35.16
C SER A 318 7.14 3.88 -33.83
N TRP A 319 8.00 2.98 -33.37
CA TRP A 319 8.79 3.15 -32.14
C TRP A 319 9.81 4.27 -32.22
N GLN A 320 10.38 4.50 -33.40
CA GLN A 320 11.35 5.59 -33.61
C GLN A 320 10.72 6.99 -33.47
N ARG A 321 9.38 7.09 -33.57
CA ARG A 321 8.64 8.34 -33.33
C ARG A 321 8.27 8.56 -31.87
N ALA A 322 8.39 7.55 -31.01
CA ALA A 322 8.04 7.65 -29.62
C ALA A 322 9.19 8.27 -28.80
N THR A 323 8.85 9.23 -27.95
CA THR A 323 9.80 9.79 -26.98
C THR A 323 10.05 8.78 -25.87
N ALA A 324 11.31 8.39 -25.68
CA ALA A 324 11.70 7.51 -24.59
C ALA A 324 11.75 8.26 -23.25
N VAL A 325 11.26 7.61 -22.20
CA VAL A 325 11.42 8.05 -20.81
C VAL A 325 12.28 7.06 -20.06
N ARG A 326 13.35 7.56 -19.44
CA ARG A 326 14.28 6.78 -18.61
C ARG A 326 13.68 6.57 -17.22
N LEU A 327 13.59 5.31 -16.78
CA LEU A 327 13.23 4.96 -15.41
C LEU A 327 14.35 5.36 -14.43
N VAL A 328 13.96 5.67 -13.19
CA VAL A 328 14.86 6.08 -12.10
C VAL A 328 14.81 5.08 -10.94
N LYS A 329 15.81 5.11 -10.07
CA LYS A 329 15.90 4.21 -8.92
C LYS A 329 14.78 4.48 -7.90
N ASN A 330 14.18 3.42 -7.36
CA ASN A 330 13.15 3.52 -6.32
C ASN A 330 13.69 4.14 -5.02
N GLY A 331 12.97 5.12 -4.48
CA GLY A 331 13.23 5.75 -3.19
C GLY A 331 14.26 6.87 -3.20
N ILE A 332 14.84 7.21 -4.35
CA ILE A 332 15.82 8.29 -4.48
C ILE A 332 15.45 9.15 -5.67
N ASP A 333 15.12 10.41 -5.40
CA ASP A 333 14.68 11.34 -6.43
C ASP A 333 15.78 11.54 -7.49
N GLU A 334 15.38 11.49 -8.76
CA GLU A 334 16.23 11.60 -9.96
C GLU A 334 17.46 10.68 -10.03
N ALA A 335 17.61 9.71 -9.13
CA ALA A 335 18.78 8.85 -9.10
C ALA A 335 18.82 7.91 -10.31
N LYS A 336 19.97 7.90 -10.97
CA LYS A 336 20.24 6.99 -12.08
C LYS A 336 20.20 5.55 -11.58
N ALA A 337 19.41 4.73 -12.27
CA ALA A 337 19.48 3.29 -12.11
C ALA A 337 20.84 2.76 -12.61
N LEU A 338 21.36 1.72 -11.95
CA LEU A 338 22.57 1.03 -12.33
C LEU A 338 22.41 0.31 -13.67
N TYR A 339 21.19 -0.20 -13.94
CA TYR A 339 20.84 -0.93 -15.16
C TYR A 339 19.77 -0.20 -15.96
N PRO A 340 20.12 0.78 -16.81
CA PRO A 340 19.15 1.66 -17.43
C PRO A 340 17.97 0.96 -18.12
N THR A 341 16.78 1.55 -17.95
CA THR A 341 15.55 1.12 -18.61
C THR A 341 14.88 2.31 -19.28
N ASP A 342 14.65 2.22 -20.59
CA ASP A 342 13.94 3.22 -21.38
C ASP A 342 12.56 2.69 -21.77
N VAL A 343 11.54 3.52 -21.57
CA VAL A 343 10.14 3.18 -21.87
C VAL A 343 9.58 4.12 -22.92
N ARG A 344 8.83 3.57 -23.87
CA ARG A 344 8.12 4.30 -24.92
C ARG A 344 6.65 3.89 -24.91
N ALA A 345 5.77 4.81 -25.32
CA ALA A 345 4.36 4.51 -25.54
C ALA A 345 3.89 5.00 -26.91
N LEU A 346 2.98 4.24 -27.50
CA LEU A 346 2.30 4.55 -28.75
C LEU A 346 0.81 4.24 -28.58
N TRP A 347 -0.01 4.80 -29.45
CA TRP A 347 -1.41 4.41 -29.51
C TRP A 347 -1.99 4.46 -30.93
N THR A 348 -3.00 3.63 -31.16
CA THR A 348 -3.88 3.67 -32.33
C THR A 348 -5.32 3.83 -31.84
N THR A 349 -6.28 3.88 -32.76
CA THR A 349 -7.72 3.89 -32.42
C THR A 349 -8.21 2.58 -31.78
N GLU A 350 -7.39 1.53 -31.77
CA GLU A 350 -7.80 0.20 -31.32
C GLU A 350 -7.03 -0.30 -30.09
N ALA A 351 -5.80 0.19 -29.87
CA ALA A 351 -4.93 -0.27 -28.80
C ALA A 351 -3.89 0.76 -28.38
N VAL A 352 -3.38 0.60 -27.17
CA VAL A 352 -2.18 1.27 -26.65
C VAL A 352 -1.02 0.29 -26.62
N TYR A 353 0.19 0.79 -26.84
CA TYR A 353 1.39 -0.03 -26.92
C TYR A 353 2.47 0.53 -26.00
N PHE A 354 3.20 -0.37 -25.34
CA PHE A 354 4.34 -0.03 -24.48
C PHE A 354 5.57 -0.81 -24.93
N GLY A 355 6.69 -0.10 -25.02
CA GLY A 355 7.98 -0.67 -25.39
C GLY A 355 9.02 -0.39 -24.32
N PHE A 356 9.68 -1.44 -23.83
CA PHE A 356 10.71 -1.35 -22.79
C PHE A 356 12.04 -1.84 -23.35
N GLN A 357 13.07 -1.03 -23.25
CA GLN A 357 14.46 -1.40 -23.55
C GLN A 357 15.25 -1.41 -22.24
N MET A 358 15.82 -2.56 -21.87
CA MET A 358 16.44 -2.75 -20.56
C MET A 358 17.87 -3.25 -20.71
N ALA A 359 18.84 -2.46 -20.24
CA ALA A 359 20.22 -2.92 -20.13
C ALA A 359 20.31 -4.05 -19.09
N GLU A 360 20.96 -5.15 -19.43
CA GLU A 360 21.14 -6.30 -18.55
C GLU A 360 22.46 -7.01 -18.87
N PRO A 361 23.52 -6.84 -18.05
CA PRO A 361 24.80 -7.47 -18.33
C PRO A 361 24.85 -8.98 -18.08
N THR A 362 23.86 -9.54 -17.38
CA THR A 362 23.79 -10.98 -17.08
C THR A 362 22.47 -11.61 -17.52
N PRO A 363 22.13 -11.54 -18.83
CA PRO A 363 20.84 -12.01 -19.33
C PRO A 363 20.63 -13.52 -19.14
N ASP A 364 21.72 -14.29 -19.10
CA ASP A 364 21.72 -15.72 -18.80
C ASP A 364 21.30 -16.04 -17.35
N LYS A 365 21.31 -15.04 -16.46
CA LYS A 365 20.97 -15.16 -15.03
C LYS A 365 19.63 -14.53 -14.66
N LEU A 366 18.83 -14.13 -15.64
CA LEU A 366 17.46 -13.68 -15.41
C LEU A 366 16.66 -14.77 -14.69
N THR A 367 16.02 -14.41 -13.58
CA THR A 367 15.11 -15.30 -12.84
C THR A 367 13.78 -15.33 -13.58
N ARG A 368 13.46 -16.48 -14.18
CA ARG A 368 12.33 -16.66 -15.11
C ARG A 368 11.69 -18.05 -14.97
N ASP A 369 11.60 -18.56 -13.75
CA ASP A 369 11.03 -19.88 -13.43
C ASP A 369 9.49 -19.89 -13.45
N ILE A 370 8.87 -18.71 -13.57
CA ILE A 370 7.42 -18.56 -13.70
C ILE A 370 7.04 -18.51 -15.17
N GLU A 371 6.37 -19.54 -15.66
CA GLU A 371 5.98 -19.66 -17.08
C GLU A 371 4.45 -19.59 -17.30
N GLY A 372 3.67 -19.78 -16.23
CA GLY A 372 2.21 -19.79 -16.28
C GLY A 372 1.59 -18.41 -16.20
N ARG A 373 0.41 -18.26 -16.81
CA ARG A 373 -0.43 -17.06 -16.69
C ARG A 373 -0.92 -16.89 -15.24
N ASP A 374 -1.03 -15.64 -14.79
CA ASP A 374 -1.63 -15.24 -13.50
C ASP A 374 -0.98 -15.86 -12.25
N ALA A 375 0.31 -16.18 -12.34
CA ALA A 375 1.08 -16.61 -11.20
C ALA A 375 1.30 -15.44 -10.22
N SER A 376 0.67 -15.49 -9.04
CA SER A 376 0.75 -14.44 -8.02
C SER A 376 2.16 -14.14 -7.48
N LEU A 377 3.13 -15.00 -7.79
CA LEU A 377 4.54 -14.81 -7.44
C LEU A 377 5.37 -14.18 -8.57
N ALA A 378 4.76 -13.77 -9.70
CA ALA A 378 5.46 -13.21 -10.86
C ALA A 378 6.38 -12.02 -10.51
N TRP A 379 6.05 -11.26 -9.46
CA TRP A 379 6.84 -10.15 -8.95
C TRP A 379 8.22 -10.55 -8.37
N TRP A 380 8.45 -11.83 -8.05
CA TRP A 380 9.73 -12.33 -7.56
C TRP A 380 10.75 -12.62 -8.67
N ASN A 381 10.30 -12.71 -9.92
CA ASN A 381 11.16 -12.87 -11.10
C ASN A 381 11.72 -11.52 -11.55
N ASP A 382 12.67 -11.56 -12.48
CA ASP A 382 12.93 -10.38 -13.29
C ASP A 382 11.65 -10.07 -14.09
N ASN A 383 11.16 -8.84 -14.03
CA ASN A 383 9.90 -8.47 -14.67
C ASN A 383 9.75 -6.97 -14.90
N VAL A 384 8.81 -6.64 -15.78
CA VAL A 384 8.18 -5.32 -15.87
C VAL A 384 6.81 -5.41 -15.21
N GLU A 385 6.52 -4.47 -14.31
CA GLU A 385 5.23 -4.35 -13.64
C GLU A 385 4.58 -3.01 -14.02
N MET A 386 3.33 -3.05 -14.46
CA MET A 386 2.56 -1.88 -14.86
C MET A 386 1.27 -1.79 -14.06
N LEU A 387 1.00 -0.64 -13.46
CA LEU A 387 -0.31 -0.30 -12.93
C LEU A 387 -0.88 0.83 -13.77
N LEU A 388 -2.01 0.60 -14.44
CA LEU A 388 -2.64 1.55 -15.34
C LEU A 388 -4.02 1.97 -14.82
N ASP A 389 -4.20 3.27 -14.61
CA ASP A 389 -5.49 3.91 -14.41
C ASP A 389 -5.97 4.44 -15.77
N VAL A 390 -6.88 3.68 -16.39
CA VAL A 390 -7.39 3.93 -17.74
C VAL A 390 -8.68 4.77 -17.74
N SER A 391 -9.26 5.06 -16.57
CA SER A 391 -10.47 5.88 -16.48
C SER A 391 -10.16 7.37 -16.50
N GLY A 392 -8.94 7.75 -16.08
CA GLY A 392 -8.55 9.16 -15.94
C GLY A 392 -9.30 9.89 -14.82
N ASP A 393 -10.14 9.20 -14.05
CA ASP A 393 -10.94 9.80 -12.98
C ASP A 393 -10.19 9.90 -11.64
N GLY A 394 -8.99 9.30 -11.55
CA GLY A 394 -8.14 9.33 -10.36
C GLY A 394 -8.74 8.62 -9.14
N THR A 395 -9.81 7.84 -9.33
CA THR A 395 -10.57 7.20 -8.23
C THR A 395 -9.91 5.91 -7.71
N GLY A 396 -8.78 5.50 -8.31
CA GLY A 396 -7.86 4.54 -7.70
C GLY A 396 -8.07 3.06 -8.07
N GLU A 397 -8.91 2.73 -9.06
CA GLU A 397 -8.80 1.40 -9.68
C GLU A 397 -7.68 1.40 -10.71
N THR A 398 -6.81 0.39 -10.65
CA THR A 398 -5.81 0.13 -11.68
C THR A 398 -5.97 -1.27 -12.21
N LEU A 399 -5.67 -1.39 -13.50
CA LEU A 399 -5.31 -2.64 -14.12
C LEU A 399 -3.85 -2.92 -13.78
N HIS A 400 -3.57 -4.11 -13.27
CA HIS A 400 -2.25 -4.51 -12.80
C HIS A 400 -1.70 -5.58 -13.72
N PHE A 401 -0.53 -5.33 -14.29
CA PHE A 401 0.15 -6.25 -15.19
C PHE A 401 1.54 -6.56 -14.64
N ILE A 402 1.95 -7.82 -14.71
CA ILE A 402 3.35 -8.23 -14.50
C ILE A 402 3.74 -9.12 -15.68
N ILE A 403 4.81 -8.73 -16.37
CA ILE A 403 5.31 -9.45 -17.54
C ILE A 403 6.80 -9.75 -17.33
N ASN A 404 7.17 -11.01 -17.46
CA ASN A 404 8.57 -11.44 -17.29
C ASN A 404 9.29 -11.67 -18.65
N PRO A 405 10.61 -11.93 -18.65
CA PRO A 405 11.40 -12.16 -19.86
C PRO A 405 10.98 -13.38 -20.70
N ASN A 406 10.14 -14.29 -20.19
CA ASN A 406 9.59 -15.38 -20.99
C ASN A 406 8.28 -14.98 -21.70
N GLY A 407 7.78 -13.76 -21.48
CA GLY A 407 6.47 -13.32 -21.95
C GLY A 407 5.30 -13.86 -21.12
N ALA A 408 5.55 -14.46 -19.94
CA ALA A 408 4.48 -14.85 -19.05
C ALA A 408 3.76 -13.60 -18.52
N VAL A 409 2.44 -13.63 -18.52
CA VAL A 409 1.59 -12.49 -18.15
C VAL A 409 0.82 -12.82 -16.88
N TYR A 410 0.85 -11.91 -15.93
CA TYR A 410 -0.15 -11.77 -14.89
C TYR A 410 -0.94 -10.51 -15.20
N ASP A 411 -2.26 -10.61 -15.22
CA ASP A 411 -3.15 -9.46 -15.28
C ASP A 411 -4.29 -9.55 -14.26
N ALA A 412 -4.60 -8.42 -13.64
CA ALA A 412 -5.63 -8.35 -12.62
C ALA A 412 -6.35 -7.00 -12.61
N ARG A 413 -7.63 -7.02 -12.29
CA ARG A 413 -8.44 -5.81 -12.04
C ARG A 413 -8.77 -5.73 -10.56
N GLY A 414 -8.25 -4.71 -9.87
CA GLY A 414 -8.54 -4.54 -8.44
C GLY A 414 -8.15 -5.76 -7.57
N GLY A 415 -7.15 -6.53 -8.02
CA GLY A 415 -6.72 -7.78 -7.38
C GLY A 415 -7.47 -9.03 -7.84
N ASP A 416 -8.50 -8.92 -8.69
CA ASP A 416 -9.16 -10.06 -9.31
C ASP A 416 -8.34 -10.58 -10.48
N THR A 417 -7.69 -11.73 -10.28
CA THR A 417 -6.87 -12.44 -11.27
C THR A 417 -7.70 -13.35 -12.18
N SER A 418 -9.03 -13.39 -12.04
CA SER A 418 -9.90 -14.11 -12.99
C SER A 418 -10.23 -13.26 -14.22
N TRP A 419 -10.09 -11.94 -14.08
CA TRP A 419 -10.24 -11.00 -15.18
C TRP A 419 -8.98 -10.96 -16.05
N ASN A 420 -9.16 -11.01 -17.37
CA ASN A 420 -8.09 -11.08 -18.35
C ASN A 420 -8.33 -10.11 -19.51
N VAL A 421 -7.28 -9.47 -20.02
CA VAL A 421 -7.33 -8.67 -21.25
C VAL A 421 -7.37 -9.60 -22.46
N GLU A 422 -8.55 -9.74 -23.06
CA GLU A 422 -8.73 -10.45 -24.33
C GLU A 422 -7.93 -9.75 -25.44
N GLY A 423 -7.11 -10.51 -26.16
CA GLY A 423 -6.34 -10.03 -27.32
C GLY A 423 -5.04 -9.28 -26.98
N MET A 424 -4.60 -9.28 -25.72
CA MET A 424 -3.30 -8.71 -25.36
C MET A 424 -2.16 -9.44 -26.08
N GLU A 425 -1.25 -8.69 -26.66
CA GLU A 425 -0.05 -9.21 -27.33
C GLU A 425 1.18 -8.85 -26.50
N VAL A 426 2.08 -9.81 -26.33
CA VAL A 426 3.32 -9.65 -25.56
C VAL A 426 4.45 -10.38 -26.27
N ALA A 427 5.59 -9.72 -26.42
CA ALA A 427 6.81 -10.35 -26.92
C ALA A 427 8.04 -9.78 -26.21
N ALA A 428 8.91 -10.68 -25.76
CA ALA A 428 10.20 -10.34 -25.16
C ALA A 428 11.34 -10.87 -26.02
N LEU A 429 12.42 -10.09 -26.12
CA LEU A 429 13.66 -10.50 -26.77
C LEU A 429 14.81 -10.36 -25.78
N ILE A 430 15.54 -11.44 -25.55
CA ILE A 430 16.74 -11.43 -24.71
C ILE A 430 17.96 -11.42 -25.64
N ASP A 431 18.78 -10.38 -25.51
CA ASP A 431 20.04 -10.21 -26.24
C ASP A 431 21.24 -10.45 -25.28
N LYS A 432 22.46 -10.22 -25.77
CA LYS A 432 23.72 -10.47 -25.05
C LYS A 432 23.95 -9.57 -23.83
N ASP A 433 23.43 -8.34 -23.86
CA ASP A 433 23.68 -7.27 -22.87
C ASP A 433 22.41 -6.46 -22.56
N SER A 434 21.26 -6.97 -23.01
CA SER A 434 19.96 -6.35 -22.81
C SER A 434 18.82 -7.35 -22.97
N TRP A 435 17.64 -6.91 -22.57
CA TRP A 435 16.41 -7.50 -23.05
C TRP A 435 15.38 -6.41 -23.31
N SER A 436 14.45 -6.70 -24.20
CA SER A 436 13.38 -5.79 -24.59
C SER A 436 12.03 -6.48 -24.47
N LEU A 437 11.00 -5.66 -24.30
CA LEU A 437 9.64 -6.10 -24.11
C LEU A 437 8.68 -5.17 -24.86
N GLU A 438 7.81 -5.75 -25.66
CA GLU A 438 6.70 -5.07 -26.34
C GLU A 438 5.37 -5.62 -25.82
N ILE A 439 4.44 -4.70 -25.59
CA ILE A 439 3.10 -5.00 -25.09
C ILE A 439 2.09 -4.23 -25.92
N GLY A 440 1.11 -4.92 -26.50
CA GLY A 440 -0.08 -4.36 -27.13
C GLY A 440 -1.33 -4.65 -26.31
N ILE A 441 -2.05 -3.61 -25.91
CA ILE A 441 -3.26 -3.71 -25.08
C ILE A 441 -4.47 -3.18 -25.87
N PRO A 442 -5.35 -4.07 -26.39
CA PRO A 442 -6.56 -3.66 -27.06
C PRO A 442 -7.56 -2.99 -26.11
N TYR A 443 -8.25 -1.96 -26.61
CA TYR A 443 -9.24 -1.21 -25.82
C TYR A 443 -10.52 -1.99 -25.51
N LYS A 444 -10.89 -2.95 -26.35
CA LYS A 444 -12.16 -3.70 -26.26
C LYS A 444 -12.38 -4.34 -24.87
N SER A 445 -11.30 -4.71 -24.21
CA SER A 445 -11.31 -5.42 -22.92
C SER A 445 -11.10 -4.48 -21.72
N LEU A 446 -10.84 -3.20 -21.96
CA LEU A 446 -10.54 -2.23 -20.90
C LEU A 446 -11.83 -1.62 -20.33
N PRO A 447 -12.12 -1.83 -19.03
CA PRO A 447 -13.31 -1.27 -18.42
C PRO A 447 -13.14 0.23 -18.17
N ASP A 448 -14.27 0.95 -18.20
CA ASP A 448 -14.34 2.37 -17.78
C ASP A 448 -13.32 3.27 -18.52
N LEU A 449 -12.93 2.84 -19.73
CA LEU A 449 -11.87 3.43 -20.53
C LEU A 449 -12.19 4.88 -20.94
N ALA A 450 -11.32 5.82 -20.55
CA ALA A 450 -11.22 7.11 -21.20
C ALA A 450 -10.49 6.92 -22.53
N VAL A 451 -11.22 6.83 -23.64
CA VAL A 451 -10.68 6.53 -24.96
C VAL A 451 -9.58 7.55 -25.32
N PRO A 452 -8.36 7.10 -25.69
CA PRO A 452 -7.25 7.98 -26.04
C PRO A 452 -7.56 9.02 -27.12
N GLY A 453 -7.07 10.24 -26.90
CA GLY A 453 -7.26 11.38 -27.79
C GLY A 453 -6.73 12.67 -27.17
N THR A 454 -6.76 13.76 -27.96
CA THR A 454 -6.32 15.08 -27.50
C THR A 454 -7.05 15.49 -26.22
N GLY A 455 -6.30 15.77 -25.16
CA GLY A 455 -6.84 16.21 -23.86
C GLY A 455 -7.23 15.07 -22.91
N VAL A 456 -7.10 13.81 -23.32
CA VAL A 456 -7.26 12.65 -22.45
C VAL A 456 -5.92 12.33 -21.80
N GLU A 457 -5.95 12.06 -20.50
CA GLU A 457 -4.79 11.66 -19.72
C GLU A 457 -5.14 10.40 -18.92
N TRP A 458 -4.26 9.41 -18.98
CA TRP A 458 -4.26 8.28 -18.06
C TRP A 458 -3.18 8.48 -17.01
N SER A 459 -3.18 7.68 -15.95
CA SER A 459 -2.04 7.64 -15.03
C SER A 459 -1.49 6.23 -14.90
N ALA A 460 -0.17 6.12 -14.73
CA ALA A 460 0.48 4.82 -14.65
C ALA A 460 1.69 4.81 -13.73
N GLN A 461 1.96 3.66 -13.11
CA GLN A 461 3.29 3.31 -12.63
C GLN A 461 3.88 2.23 -13.53
N LEU A 462 5.09 2.47 -14.04
CA LEU A 462 5.83 1.48 -14.83
C LEU A 462 7.12 1.17 -14.09
N THR A 463 7.31 -0.10 -13.76
CA THR A 463 8.35 -0.58 -12.85
C THR A 463 9.18 -1.65 -13.53
N ARG A 464 10.51 -1.61 -13.37
CA ARG A 464 11.38 -2.78 -13.59
C ARG A 464 11.79 -3.36 -12.25
N HIS A 465 11.54 -4.65 -12.07
CA HIS A 465 12.11 -5.45 -10.99
C HIS A 465 13.27 -6.25 -11.56
N ARG A 466 14.50 -5.91 -11.16
CA ARG A 466 15.70 -6.70 -11.47
C ARG A 466 16.10 -7.54 -10.27
N VAL A 467 16.17 -8.85 -10.45
CA VAL A 467 16.62 -9.83 -9.45
C VAL A 467 17.80 -10.65 -9.96
N ALA A 468 18.03 -10.66 -11.28
CA ALA A 468 19.16 -11.30 -11.95
C ALA A 468 20.43 -11.13 -11.13
N ASP A 469 21.17 -12.23 -10.97
CA ASP A 469 22.46 -12.36 -10.26
C ASP A 469 22.56 -11.85 -8.80
N SER A 470 21.53 -11.22 -8.24
CA SER A 470 21.57 -10.61 -6.90
C SER A 470 21.74 -11.63 -5.76
N GLY A 471 21.24 -12.85 -5.97
CA GLY A 471 21.29 -13.97 -5.03
C GLY A 471 22.57 -14.82 -5.11
N LEU A 472 23.51 -14.51 -6.01
CA LEU A 472 24.76 -15.27 -6.13
C LEU A 472 25.56 -15.26 -4.83
N LYS A 473 26.07 -16.43 -4.44
CA LYS A 473 27.01 -16.57 -3.31
C LYS A 473 28.46 -16.54 -3.78
N GLU A 474 28.75 -17.19 -4.90
CA GLU A 474 30.07 -17.23 -5.54
C GLU A 474 30.03 -16.41 -6.85
N GLY A 475 31.13 -15.73 -7.17
CA GLY A 475 31.20 -14.88 -8.37
C GLY A 475 30.32 -13.61 -8.31
N LYS A 476 29.80 -13.25 -7.12
CA LYS A 476 29.03 -12.03 -6.90
C LYS A 476 29.94 -10.81 -7.08
N THR A 477 29.55 -9.90 -7.97
CA THR A 477 30.24 -8.62 -8.16
C THR A 477 29.52 -7.50 -7.41
N GLU A 478 30.15 -6.33 -7.28
CA GLU A 478 29.49 -5.14 -6.70
C GLU A 478 28.24 -4.73 -7.50
N GLY A 479 28.21 -4.99 -8.81
CA GLY A 479 27.03 -4.76 -9.64
C GLY A 479 25.89 -5.74 -9.37
N SER A 480 26.15 -6.90 -8.77
CA SER A 480 25.14 -7.95 -8.60
C SER A 480 24.14 -7.64 -7.49
N VAL A 481 23.25 -6.68 -7.76
CA VAL A 481 22.29 -6.11 -6.83
C VAL A 481 20.87 -6.29 -7.33
N ARG A 482 19.95 -6.45 -6.38
CA ARG A 482 18.53 -6.31 -6.65
C ARG A 482 18.26 -4.82 -6.86
N GLU A 483 17.63 -4.47 -7.96
CA GLU A 483 17.32 -3.08 -8.30
C GLU A 483 15.87 -2.93 -8.72
N TYR A 484 15.22 -1.90 -8.19
CA TYR A 484 13.86 -1.51 -8.57
C TYR A 484 13.91 -0.14 -9.22
N GLN A 485 13.28 -0.03 -10.39
CA GLN A 485 13.23 1.20 -11.16
C GLN A 485 11.79 1.58 -11.45
N LEU A 486 11.48 2.87 -11.43
CA LEU A 486 10.13 3.42 -11.54
C LEU A 486 10.11 4.62 -12.49
N MET A 487 8.94 5.00 -13.01
CA MET A 487 8.80 6.27 -13.73
C MET A 487 9.11 7.47 -12.82
N ASN A 488 8.55 7.46 -11.61
CA ASN A 488 8.91 8.40 -10.56
C ASN A 488 9.31 7.62 -9.31
N GLY A 489 10.56 7.79 -8.84
CA GLY A 489 11.07 7.07 -7.66
C GLY A 489 11.03 7.86 -6.36
N ARG A 490 10.64 9.14 -6.42
CA ARG A 490 10.80 10.14 -5.35
C ARG A 490 10.20 9.73 -4.01
N PHE A 491 9.05 9.05 -4.00
CA PHE A 491 8.33 8.71 -2.76
C PHE A 491 8.63 7.31 -2.21
N GLY A 492 9.43 6.53 -2.94
CA GLY A 492 9.79 5.16 -2.56
C GLY A 492 8.60 4.20 -2.52
N GLY A 493 8.83 3.02 -1.93
CA GLY A 493 7.78 2.06 -1.58
C GLY A 493 7.43 1.06 -2.67
N PHE A 494 6.24 0.48 -2.57
CA PHE A 494 5.69 -0.48 -3.53
C PHE A 494 5.26 0.21 -4.83
N SER A 495 5.18 -0.54 -5.93
CA SER A 495 4.71 -0.05 -7.24
C SER A 495 3.27 0.50 -7.19
N SER A 496 2.48 0.07 -6.21
CA SER A 496 1.12 0.57 -5.95
C SER A 496 1.09 1.95 -5.27
N ASN A 497 2.23 2.54 -4.92
CA ASN A 497 2.30 3.89 -4.37
C ASN A 497 1.87 4.93 -5.43
N ARG A 498 0.66 5.47 -5.24
CA ARG A 498 0.02 6.42 -6.16
C ARG A 498 0.73 7.77 -6.28
N ALA A 499 1.51 8.17 -5.28
CA ALA A 499 2.32 9.38 -5.37
C ALA A 499 3.40 9.31 -6.46
N ASN A 500 3.79 8.09 -6.87
CA ASN A 500 4.77 7.89 -7.92
C ASN A 500 4.15 7.75 -9.33
N PHE A 501 2.82 7.79 -9.48
CA PHE A 501 2.18 7.62 -10.78
C PHE A 501 2.53 8.79 -11.72
N ALA A 502 2.82 8.45 -12.97
CA ALA A 502 3.10 9.38 -14.05
C ALA A 502 1.85 9.55 -14.92
N PRO A 503 1.56 10.77 -15.42
CA PRO A 503 0.58 10.95 -16.46
C PRO A 503 1.05 10.30 -17.77
N ILE A 504 0.12 9.64 -18.46
CA ILE A 504 0.26 9.23 -19.85
C ILE A 504 -0.58 10.20 -20.69
N ARG A 505 0.10 11.00 -21.51
CA ARG A 505 -0.55 11.97 -22.39
C ARG A 505 -0.63 11.44 -23.81
N PHE A 506 -1.84 11.40 -24.35
CA PHE A 506 -2.06 10.98 -25.73
C PHE A 506 -1.88 12.17 -26.67
N GLN A 507 -0.89 12.06 -27.55
CA GLN A 507 -0.59 13.05 -28.57
C GLN A 507 -1.00 12.52 -29.94
N GLU A 508 -1.74 13.33 -30.70
CA GLU A 508 -2.17 13.00 -32.06
C GLU A 508 -1.10 13.19 -33.13
#